data_AF-A0A834A4N7-F1
#
_entry.id   AF-A0A834A4N7-F1
#
_cell.length_a   1.000
_cell.length_b   1.000
_cell.length_c   1.000
_cell.angle_alpha   90.00
_cell.angle_beta   90.00
_cell.angle_gamma   90.00
#
_symmetry.space_group_name_H-M   'P 1'
#
loop_
_entity.id
_entity.type
_entity.pdbx_description
1 polymer ?
#
loop_
_entity_poly.entity_id
_entity_poly.type
_entity_poly.pdbx_seq_one_letter_code
_entity_poly.pdbx_strand_id
1 'polypeptide(L)'
;MLEGIREKAEVPLSVQSLRFLQLELSEMEAFVNQHKAKTLKRQTVITTMTTLKKNLADEDAVSCLVLGTENKELLVLDPEAFTVLAKMSLPSVPVFLEVSGQFDVEFRLAAACRNGNICILRRDSKGPKYCIELSAQPVGLVRVHKVLVVGSTQDSLHGFTHKGKKLWTVQMPAAILTMNLMEQRARGLQAVMAGLANGEVRIYRDKTLLDVIRTPDAVTSLCFGRYGREDNTLIATTRGGGLMIKILKRTAVFADGGGEVGPPPAQATKLNVPRKTRLYVDQTLREREAGIGPGPGPHLQAHTAPAEHLDSPPHPGAAGLLPVRGGALRPAPGLLQGPLVGARAQLPPGDLCGESQ
;
A
#
# COMPACT_ATOMS: atom_id res chain seq x y z
N MET A 1 -11.06 42.78 -5.31
CA MET A 1 -9.98 42.48 -6.28
C MET A 1 -9.25 41.19 -5.93
N LEU A 2 -8.53 41.11 -4.80
CA LEU A 2 -7.74 39.92 -4.42
C LEU A 2 -8.53 38.59 -4.37
N GLU A 3 -9.79 38.60 -3.92
CA GLU A 3 -10.64 37.39 -3.97
C GLU A 3 -10.90 36.89 -5.40
N GLY A 4 -11.10 37.81 -6.36
CA GLY A 4 -11.20 37.44 -7.77
C GLY A 4 -9.90 36.82 -8.32
N ILE A 5 -8.74 37.15 -7.74
CA ILE A 5 -7.45 36.49 -8.04
C ILE A 5 -7.39 35.11 -7.36
N ARG A 6 -7.89 34.98 -6.12
CA ARG A 6 -7.99 33.71 -5.38
C ARG A 6 -8.78 32.65 -6.14
N GLU A 7 -9.86 33.06 -6.81
CA GLU A 7 -10.76 32.17 -7.55
C GLU A 7 -10.35 31.92 -9.01
N LYS A 8 -9.75 32.90 -9.71
CA LYS A 8 -9.65 32.89 -11.18
C LYS A 8 -8.23 32.94 -11.74
N ALA A 9 -7.19 33.09 -10.92
CA ALA A 9 -5.81 33.15 -11.41
C ALA A 9 -5.15 31.76 -11.47
N GLU A 10 -4.48 31.45 -12.59
CA GLU A 10 -3.63 30.27 -12.73
C GLU A 10 -2.47 30.25 -11.72
N VAL A 11 -2.04 31.43 -11.25
CA VAL A 11 -1.02 31.61 -10.21
C VAL A 11 -1.73 31.85 -8.87
N PRO A 12 -1.84 30.85 -7.98
CA PRO A 12 -2.48 31.04 -6.68
C PRO A 12 -1.72 32.05 -5.81
N LEU A 13 -2.43 32.62 -4.82
CA LEU A 13 -1.92 33.67 -3.94
C LEU A 13 -0.70 33.24 -3.10
N SER A 14 0.07 34.21 -2.61
CA SER A 14 1.13 33.98 -1.61
C SER A 14 0.54 33.75 -0.22
N VAL A 15 1.28 33.10 0.69
CA VAL A 15 0.85 32.91 2.09
C VAL A 15 0.59 34.26 2.78
N GLN A 16 1.40 35.29 2.49
CA GLN A 16 1.19 36.66 2.99
C GLN A 16 -0.10 37.30 2.42
N SER A 17 -0.40 37.05 1.14
CA SER A 17 -1.62 37.54 0.48
C SER A 17 -2.88 36.82 0.97
N LEU A 18 -2.78 35.53 1.31
CA LEU A 18 -3.86 34.74 1.91
C LEU A 18 -4.11 35.18 3.35
N ARG A 19 -3.05 35.38 4.15
CA ARG A 19 -3.17 35.92 5.52
C ARG A 19 -3.87 37.28 5.51
N PHE A 20 -3.54 38.17 4.58
CA PHE A 20 -4.20 39.47 4.45
C PHE A 20 -5.72 39.38 4.19
N LEU A 21 -6.18 38.35 3.46
CA LEU A 21 -7.61 38.07 3.24
C LEU A 21 -8.32 37.46 4.46
N GLN A 22 -7.58 37.11 5.52
CA GLN A 22 -8.09 36.51 6.76
C GLN A 22 -8.09 37.48 7.94
N LEU A 23 -7.66 38.74 7.74
CA LEU A 23 -7.65 39.78 8.78
C LEU A 23 -8.98 40.53 8.83
N GLU A 24 -9.32 41.06 10.00
CA GLU A 24 -10.41 42.03 10.13
C GLU A 24 -10.02 43.41 9.57
N LEU A 25 -11.03 44.18 9.13
CA LEU A 25 -10.85 45.50 8.50
C LEU A 25 -10.01 46.47 9.33
N SER A 26 -10.07 46.35 10.66
CA SER A 26 -9.29 47.09 11.66
C SER A 26 -7.78 46.81 11.61
N GLU A 27 -7.37 45.59 11.28
CA GLU A 27 -5.96 45.17 11.26
C GLU A 27 -5.32 45.32 9.86
N MET A 28 -6.13 45.33 8.80
CA MET A 28 -5.67 45.33 7.41
C MET A 28 -4.73 46.48 7.07
N GLU A 29 -5.01 47.71 7.54
CA GLU A 29 -4.15 48.86 7.25
C GLU A 29 -2.79 48.77 7.97
N ALA A 30 -2.77 48.35 9.23
CA ALA A 30 -1.54 48.13 9.98
C ALA A 30 -0.67 47.04 9.31
N PHE A 31 -1.30 45.93 8.89
CA PHE A 31 -0.63 44.85 8.17
C PHE A 31 -0.03 45.33 6.83
N VAL A 32 -0.79 46.06 6.02
CA VAL A 32 -0.29 46.64 4.76
C VAL A 32 0.89 47.58 5.03
N ASN A 33 0.80 48.46 6.02
CA ASN A 33 1.89 49.37 6.35
C ASN A 33 3.17 48.64 6.80
N GLN A 34 3.05 47.54 7.55
CA GLN A 34 4.17 46.69 7.97
C GLN A 34 4.76 45.81 6.85
N HIS A 35 3.97 45.48 5.81
CA HIS A 35 4.34 44.50 4.78
C HIS A 35 4.55 45.04 3.36
N LYS A 36 4.09 46.26 3.04
CA LYS A 36 4.15 46.85 1.67
C LYS A 36 5.55 46.94 1.07
N ALA A 37 6.58 47.08 1.90
CA ALA A 37 7.98 47.14 1.46
C ALA A 37 8.66 45.76 1.29
N LYS A 38 7.99 44.66 1.65
CA LYS A 38 8.55 43.30 1.57
C LYS A 38 8.17 42.65 0.25
N THR A 39 9.15 42.18 -0.52
CA THR A 39 8.89 41.45 -1.77
C THR A 39 8.13 40.15 -1.50
N LEU A 40 7.01 39.96 -2.20
CA LEU A 40 6.17 38.76 -2.05
C LEU A 40 6.89 37.52 -2.60
N LYS A 41 7.39 36.68 -1.69
CA LYS A 41 8.01 35.39 -2.03
C LYS A 41 7.01 34.25 -1.83
N ARG A 42 6.91 33.35 -2.81
CA ARG A 42 6.19 32.07 -2.68
C ARG A 42 7.20 30.95 -2.45
N GLN A 43 7.53 30.68 -1.20
CA GLN A 43 8.26 29.47 -0.85
C GLN A 43 7.36 28.25 -1.09
N THR A 44 7.92 27.20 -1.69
CA THR A 44 7.28 25.91 -1.88
C THR A 44 8.09 24.84 -1.16
N VAL A 45 7.49 23.68 -0.92
CA VAL A 45 8.12 22.56 -0.22
C VAL A 45 8.47 21.47 -1.24
N ILE A 46 9.66 20.89 -1.12
CA ILE A 46 10.07 19.70 -1.86
C ILE A 46 9.38 18.50 -1.21
N THR A 47 8.59 17.76 -1.99
CA THR A 47 7.82 16.61 -1.49
C THR A 47 8.49 15.27 -1.75
N THR A 48 9.38 15.21 -2.75
CA THR A 48 10.08 13.99 -3.19
C THR A 48 11.30 14.37 -4.03
N MET A 49 12.33 13.53 -4.04
CA MET A 49 13.56 13.73 -4.81
C MET A 49 14.12 12.41 -5.34
N THR A 50 14.83 12.46 -6.46
CA THR A 50 15.50 11.30 -7.08
C THR A 50 16.60 11.78 -8.06
N THR A 51 17.45 10.89 -8.55
CA THR A 51 18.62 11.22 -9.39
C THR A 51 18.48 10.69 -10.82
N LEU A 52 18.66 11.54 -11.81
CA LEU A 52 18.65 11.19 -13.24
C LEU A 52 20.06 11.36 -13.82
N LYS A 53 20.60 10.30 -14.44
CA LYS A 53 21.91 10.33 -15.11
C LYS A 53 21.94 11.42 -16.21
N LYS A 54 22.99 12.24 -16.28
CA LYS A 54 23.06 13.38 -17.21
C LYS A 54 23.36 12.92 -18.65
N ASN A 55 24.52 12.29 -18.85
CA ASN A 55 25.05 11.96 -20.18
C ASN A 55 25.19 10.44 -20.41
N LEU A 56 25.89 9.76 -19.49
CA LEU A 56 26.23 8.34 -19.59
C LEU A 56 25.35 7.48 -18.68
N ALA A 57 25.25 6.17 -18.96
CA ALA A 57 24.45 5.24 -18.16
C ALA A 57 25.13 4.75 -16.87
N ASP A 58 26.44 4.98 -16.76
CA ASP A 58 27.31 4.28 -15.80
C ASP A 58 27.12 4.76 -14.36
N GLU A 59 27.44 3.91 -13.39
CA GLU A 59 27.24 4.19 -11.95
C GLU A 59 28.00 5.44 -11.48
N ASP A 60 29.22 5.65 -11.98
CA ASP A 60 30.07 6.80 -11.67
C ASP A 60 29.70 8.07 -12.47
N ALA A 61 28.78 7.98 -13.45
CA ALA A 61 28.40 9.12 -14.27
C ALA A 61 27.60 10.18 -13.51
N VAL A 62 27.91 11.46 -13.78
CA VAL A 62 27.25 12.63 -13.17
C VAL A 62 25.73 12.56 -13.33
N SER A 63 25.00 12.87 -12.27
CA SER A 63 23.53 12.75 -12.22
C SER A 63 22.89 14.07 -11.78
N CYS A 64 21.92 14.54 -12.56
CA CYS A 64 21.06 15.66 -12.22
C CYS A 64 20.12 15.30 -11.08
N LEU A 65 19.82 16.27 -10.21
CA LEU A 65 18.82 16.12 -9.15
C LEU A 65 17.43 16.43 -9.72
N VAL A 66 16.47 15.51 -9.53
CA VAL A 66 15.07 15.68 -9.90
C VAL A 66 14.24 15.88 -8.64
N LEU A 67 13.53 17.00 -8.56
CA LEU A 67 12.72 17.42 -7.41
C LEU A 67 11.25 17.48 -7.76
N GLY A 68 10.38 16.92 -6.92
CA GLY A 68 8.94 17.15 -6.93
C GLY A 68 8.55 18.18 -5.86
N THR A 69 7.60 19.06 -6.18
CA THR A 69 7.22 20.17 -5.31
C THR A 69 5.72 20.23 -5.01
N GLU A 70 5.38 20.83 -3.87
CA GLU A 70 4.00 21.13 -3.44
C GLU A 70 3.25 22.03 -4.45
N ASN A 71 3.97 22.79 -5.28
CA ASN A 71 3.40 23.59 -6.37
C ASN A 71 2.87 22.75 -7.56
N LYS A 72 2.93 21.41 -7.50
CA LYS A 72 2.65 20.49 -8.62
C LYS A 72 3.65 20.62 -9.77
N GLU A 73 4.91 20.91 -9.48
CA GLU A 73 5.97 21.06 -10.49
C GLU A 73 7.10 20.06 -10.23
N LEU A 74 7.64 19.50 -11.32
CA LEU A 74 8.94 18.82 -11.32
C LEU A 74 10.02 19.79 -11.81
N LEU A 75 11.16 19.79 -11.13
CA LEU A 75 12.34 20.56 -11.48
C LEU A 75 13.52 19.59 -11.64
N VAL A 76 14.27 19.73 -12.73
CA VAL A 76 15.57 19.05 -12.91
C VAL A 76 16.65 20.11 -12.76
N LEU A 77 17.59 19.89 -11.83
CA LEU A 77 18.68 20.80 -11.54
C LEU A 77 20.00 20.34 -12.17
N ASP A 78 20.83 21.30 -12.56
CA ASP A 78 22.20 21.04 -12.96
C ASP A 78 23.05 20.60 -11.76
N PRO A 79 23.87 19.53 -11.87
CA PRO A 79 24.68 19.00 -10.77
C PRO A 79 25.83 19.91 -10.32
N GLU A 80 26.27 20.87 -11.14
CA GLU A 80 27.40 21.77 -10.84
C GLU A 80 26.92 23.18 -10.52
N ALA A 81 26.01 23.72 -11.34
CA ALA A 81 25.52 25.09 -11.22
C ALA A 81 24.27 25.22 -10.33
N PHE A 82 23.60 24.12 -9.97
CA PHE A 82 22.32 24.08 -9.25
C PHE A 82 21.18 24.90 -9.89
N THR A 83 21.33 25.28 -11.16
CA THR A 83 20.32 25.98 -11.97
C THR A 83 19.25 25.01 -12.47
N VAL A 84 18.05 25.52 -12.76
CA VAL A 84 16.95 24.70 -13.30
C VAL A 84 17.18 24.44 -14.78
N LEU A 85 17.57 23.20 -15.13
CA LEU A 85 17.73 22.74 -16.52
C LEU A 85 16.38 22.47 -17.19
N ALA A 86 15.42 21.92 -16.43
CA ALA A 86 14.08 21.65 -16.95
C ALA A 86 13.02 21.85 -15.86
N LYS A 87 11.84 22.34 -16.27
CA LYS A 87 10.66 22.51 -15.43
C LYS A 87 9.43 21.93 -16.14
N MET A 88 8.65 21.13 -15.42
CA MET A 88 7.52 20.37 -15.96
C MET A 88 6.33 20.45 -15.00
N SER A 89 5.12 20.65 -15.52
CA SER A 89 3.91 20.80 -14.70
C SER A 89 3.15 19.47 -14.55
N LEU A 90 2.57 19.25 -13.37
CA LEU A 90 1.72 18.11 -13.04
C LEU A 90 0.29 18.56 -12.70
N PRO A 91 -0.73 17.70 -12.89
CA PRO A 91 -2.11 18.00 -12.47
C PRO A 91 -2.27 18.02 -10.94
N SER A 92 -1.36 17.37 -10.21
CA SER A 92 -1.40 17.16 -8.76
C SER A 92 0.00 17.05 -8.15
N VAL A 93 0.09 17.07 -6.83
CA VAL A 93 1.36 17.06 -6.09
C VAL A 93 2.01 15.66 -6.15
N PRO A 94 3.28 15.54 -6.57
CA PRO A 94 4.00 14.27 -6.60
C PRO A 94 4.39 13.81 -5.19
N VAL A 95 4.40 12.50 -4.97
CA VAL A 95 4.81 11.84 -3.71
C VAL A 95 5.93 10.83 -3.94
N PHE A 96 5.88 10.10 -5.07
CA PHE A 96 6.95 9.17 -5.46
C PHE A 96 7.40 9.48 -6.88
N LEU A 97 8.71 9.43 -7.12
CA LEU A 97 9.33 9.60 -8.43
C LEU A 97 10.15 8.37 -8.79
N GLU A 98 10.00 7.93 -10.04
CA GLU A 98 10.77 6.84 -10.65
C GLU A 98 11.26 7.32 -12.03
N VAL A 99 12.51 7.02 -12.39
CA VAL A 99 13.19 7.64 -13.52
C VAL A 99 13.93 6.62 -14.40
N SER A 100 14.06 6.95 -15.68
CA SER A 100 14.73 6.08 -16.65
C SER A 100 15.32 6.89 -17.81
N GLY A 101 16.44 6.41 -18.35
CA GLY A 101 17.18 7.08 -19.43
C GLY A 101 18.17 8.12 -18.93
N GLN A 102 18.57 9.04 -19.81
CA GLN A 102 19.59 10.06 -19.58
C GLN A 102 19.05 11.44 -19.97
N PHE A 103 19.45 12.49 -19.24
CA PHE A 103 18.96 13.85 -19.47
C PHE A 103 19.27 14.36 -20.89
N ASP A 104 20.51 14.18 -21.35
CA ASP A 104 20.99 14.66 -22.65
C ASP A 104 20.53 13.80 -23.85
N VAL A 105 19.88 12.64 -23.62
CA VAL A 105 19.49 11.67 -24.66
C VAL A 105 17.96 11.52 -24.74
N GLU A 106 17.35 10.50 -24.12
CA GLU A 106 15.91 10.46 -23.81
C GLU A 106 15.76 10.08 -22.34
N PHE A 107 15.02 10.87 -21.57
CA PHE A 107 14.58 10.49 -20.23
C PHE A 107 13.06 10.39 -20.14
N ARG A 108 12.60 9.60 -19.18
CA ARG A 108 11.19 9.48 -18.79
C ARG A 108 11.07 9.51 -17.28
N LEU A 109 10.25 10.43 -16.77
CA LEU A 109 9.91 10.56 -15.36
C LEU A 109 8.51 9.98 -15.15
N ALA A 110 8.35 9.12 -14.15
CA ALA A 110 7.05 8.66 -13.67
C ALA A 110 6.83 9.24 -12.27
N ALA A 111 5.75 10.01 -12.10
CA ALA A 111 5.41 10.67 -10.85
C ALA A 111 4.06 10.16 -10.35
N ALA A 112 4.05 9.48 -9.20
CA ALA A 112 2.83 9.08 -8.53
C ALA A 112 2.36 10.22 -7.60
N CYS A 113 1.13 10.69 -7.80
CA CYS A 113 0.61 11.92 -7.22
C CYS A 113 -0.49 11.65 -6.18
N ARG A 114 -0.71 12.61 -5.25
CA ARG A 114 -1.68 12.49 -4.13
C ARG A 114 -3.14 12.21 -4.56
N ASN A 115 -3.50 12.49 -5.81
CA ASN A 115 -4.85 12.25 -6.36
C ASN A 115 -5.00 10.86 -7.01
N GLY A 116 -4.23 9.85 -6.56
CA GLY A 116 -4.34 8.48 -7.08
C GLY A 116 -3.94 8.32 -8.55
N ASN A 117 -3.18 9.26 -9.11
CA ASN A 117 -2.79 9.25 -10.52
C ASN A 117 -1.27 9.16 -10.69
N ILE A 118 -0.82 8.40 -11.69
CA ILE A 118 0.58 8.36 -12.11
C ILE A 118 0.73 9.11 -13.43
N CYS A 119 1.53 10.17 -13.40
CA CYS A 119 1.86 11.01 -14.54
C CYS A 119 3.20 10.59 -15.13
N ILE A 120 3.24 10.24 -16.42
CA ILE A 120 4.47 9.90 -17.15
C ILE A 120 4.82 11.04 -18.09
N LEU A 121 5.98 11.63 -17.87
CA LEU A 121 6.54 12.76 -18.61
C LEU A 121 7.77 12.29 -19.41
N ARG A 122 8.12 13.04 -20.47
CA ARG A 122 9.32 12.79 -21.28
C ARG A 122 10.16 14.05 -21.42
N ARG A 123 11.38 13.91 -21.95
CA ARG A 123 12.14 15.04 -22.50
C ARG A 123 11.24 16.00 -23.29
N ASP A 124 11.45 17.29 -23.11
CA ASP A 124 10.79 18.43 -23.79
C ASP A 124 9.26 18.56 -23.60
N SER A 125 8.59 17.69 -22.82
CA SER A 125 7.16 17.83 -22.53
C SER A 125 6.91 18.75 -21.33
N LYS A 126 6.17 19.86 -21.52
CA LYS A 126 5.75 20.77 -20.43
C LYS A 126 4.77 20.15 -19.42
N GLY A 127 4.14 19.03 -19.76
CA GLY A 127 3.19 18.30 -18.91
C GLY A 127 3.15 16.81 -19.25
N PRO A 128 2.31 16.00 -18.57
CA PRO A 128 2.29 14.55 -18.74
C PRO A 128 1.85 14.11 -20.13
N LYS A 129 2.59 13.14 -20.69
CA LYS A 129 2.26 12.48 -21.97
C LYS A 129 1.31 11.29 -21.79
N TYR A 130 1.34 10.65 -20.62
CA TYR A 130 0.37 9.65 -20.20
C TYR A 130 -0.02 9.89 -18.74
N CYS A 131 -1.29 9.68 -18.41
CA CYS A 131 -1.76 9.57 -17.03
C CYS A 131 -2.35 8.17 -16.83
N ILE A 132 -2.14 7.60 -15.65
CA ILE A 132 -2.66 6.29 -15.24
C ILE A 132 -3.43 6.51 -13.95
N GLU A 133 -4.73 6.23 -13.97
CA GLU A 133 -5.58 6.29 -12.79
C GLU A 133 -5.44 4.98 -11.98
N LEU A 134 -5.32 5.12 -10.65
CA LEU A 134 -5.27 4.02 -9.70
C LEU A 134 -6.58 3.96 -8.93
N SER A 135 -7.01 2.76 -8.55
CA SER A 135 -8.23 2.55 -7.73
C SER A 135 -8.09 2.98 -6.27
N ALA A 136 -6.88 3.37 -5.85
CA ALA A 136 -6.53 3.81 -4.50
C ALA A 136 -5.21 4.61 -4.51
N GLN A 137 -4.86 5.20 -3.36
CA GLN A 137 -3.62 5.97 -3.23
C GLN A 137 -2.38 5.06 -3.37
N PRO A 138 -1.29 5.55 -4.00
CA PRO A 138 -0.03 4.83 -4.08
C PRO A 138 0.70 4.84 -2.73
N VAL A 139 1.21 3.69 -2.30
CA VAL A 139 2.11 3.52 -1.14
C VAL A 139 3.58 3.52 -1.57
N GLY A 140 3.84 3.19 -2.83
CA GLY A 140 5.18 3.20 -3.41
C GLY A 140 5.15 3.03 -4.93
N LEU A 141 6.23 3.45 -5.57
CA LEU A 141 6.45 3.39 -7.02
C LEU A 141 7.85 2.83 -7.28
N VAL A 142 7.96 1.76 -8.07
CA VAL A 142 9.24 1.11 -8.40
C VAL A 142 9.20 0.65 -9.85
N ARG A 143 10.25 0.89 -10.65
CA ARG A 143 10.37 0.28 -11.99
C ARG A 143 11.18 -1.02 -11.91
N VAL A 144 10.60 -2.10 -12.43
CA VAL A 144 11.28 -3.38 -12.67
C VAL A 144 11.40 -3.55 -14.18
N HIS A 145 12.62 -3.49 -14.71
CA HIS A 145 12.94 -3.44 -16.14
C HIS A 145 12.16 -2.36 -16.90
N LYS A 146 11.04 -2.76 -17.55
CA LYS A 146 10.16 -1.95 -18.40
C LYS A 146 8.72 -1.86 -17.84
N VAL A 147 8.50 -2.41 -16.65
CA VAL A 147 7.22 -2.43 -15.93
C VAL A 147 7.31 -1.45 -14.77
N LEU A 148 6.31 -0.58 -14.64
CA LEU A 148 6.13 0.31 -13.52
C LEU A 148 5.23 -0.39 -12.50
N VAL A 149 5.80 -0.74 -11.34
CA VAL A 149 5.12 -1.44 -10.25
C VAL A 149 4.67 -0.44 -9.21
N VAL A 150 3.42 -0.61 -8.75
CA VAL A 150 2.72 0.30 -7.85
C VAL A 150 2.10 -0.50 -6.73
N GLY A 151 2.38 -0.16 -5.48
CA GLY A 151 1.60 -0.64 -4.34
C GLY A 151 0.46 0.32 -4.04
N SER A 152 -0.74 -0.21 -3.83
CA SER A 152 -1.93 0.57 -3.46
C SER A 152 -2.28 0.41 -1.99
N THR A 153 -3.06 1.33 -1.43
CA THR A 153 -3.72 1.18 -0.12
C THR A 153 -4.92 0.20 -0.14
N GLN A 154 -5.05 -0.61 -1.20
CA GLN A 154 -5.98 -1.74 -1.32
C GLN A 154 -5.19 -3.07 -1.28
N ASP A 155 -4.14 -3.09 -0.47
CA ASP A 155 -3.26 -4.23 -0.17
C ASP A 155 -2.82 -5.01 -1.42
N SER A 156 -2.49 -4.31 -2.51
CA SER A 156 -2.20 -4.94 -3.80
C SER A 156 -1.08 -4.26 -4.57
N LEU A 157 -0.28 -5.10 -5.25
CA LEU A 157 0.73 -4.67 -6.22
C LEU A 157 0.13 -4.72 -7.63
N HIS A 158 0.33 -3.67 -8.41
CA HIS A 158 -0.10 -3.57 -9.81
C HIS A 158 1.11 -3.32 -10.72
N GLY A 159 1.27 -4.12 -11.77
CA GLY A 159 2.25 -3.87 -12.83
C GLY A 159 1.61 -3.12 -14.00
N PHE A 160 2.21 -2.01 -14.44
CA PHE A 160 1.77 -1.23 -15.59
C PHE A 160 2.89 -1.05 -16.63
N THR A 161 2.50 -0.88 -17.89
CA THR A 161 3.41 -0.38 -18.95
C THR A 161 3.60 1.13 -18.85
N HIS A 162 4.70 1.66 -19.38
CA HIS A 162 4.90 3.11 -19.59
C HIS A 162 3.89 3.79 -20.57
N LYS A 163 2.90 3.04 -21.09
CA LYS A 163 1.76 3.55 -21.89
C LYS A 163 0.43 3.51 -21.12
N GLY A 164 0.43 3.12 -19.83
CA GLY A 164 -0.77 3.04 -18.99
C GLY A 164 -1.53 1.71 -19.02
N LYS A 165 -1.26 0.79 -19.96
CA LYS A 165 -1.87 -0.55 -19.93
C LYS A 165 -1.41 -1.31 -18.67
N LYS A 166 -2.37 -1.70 -17.83
CA LYS A 166 -2.22 -2.64 -16.71
C LYS A 166 -1.87 -4.04 -17.23
N LEU A 167 -0.89 -4.69 -16.62
CA LEU A 167 -0.36 -6.01 -17.02
C LEU A 167 -0.81 -7.12 -16.09
N TRP A 168 -0.66 -6.91 -14.77
CA TRP A 168 -0.95 -7.90 -13.74
C TRP A 168 -1.34 -7.24 -12.41
N THR A 169 -1.83 -8.03 -11.46
CA THR A 169 -2.05 -7.63 -10.08
C THR A 169 -1.82 -8.81 -9.15
N VAL A 170 -1.25 -8.55 -7.97
CA VAL A 170 -1.05 -9.52 -6.90
C VAL A 170 -1.64 -8.94 -5.62
N GLN A 171 -2.51 -9.69 -4.94
CA GLN A 171 -3.01 -9.31 -3.61
C GLN A 171 -1.98 -9.68 -2.54
N MET A 172 -1.70 -8.76 -1.63
CA MET A 172 -0.88 -8.98 -0.44
C MET A 172 -1.74 -9.56 0.70
N PRO A 173 -1.16 -10.30 1.66
CA PRO A 173 -1.88 -10.82 2.81
C PRO A 173 -2.21 -9.76 3.88
N ALA A 174 -1.63 -8.56 3.76
CA ALA A 174 -1.68 -7.48 4.73
C ALA A 174 -1.24 -6.17 4.05
N ALA A 175 -1.53 -5.04 4.71
CA ALA A 175 -1.21 -3.70 4.21
C ALA A 175 0.26 -3.52 3.86
N ILE A 176 0.50 -2.97 2.67
CA ILE A 176 1.82 -2.49 2.23
C ILE A 176 2.16 -1.25 3.06
N LEU A 177 3.36 -1.22 3.65
CA LEU A 177 3.89 -0.06 4.38
C LEU A 177 5.03 0.62 3.63
N THR A 178 5.82 -0.14 2.89
CA THR A 178 7.00 0.37 2.18
C THR A 178 7.35 -0.53 0.99
N MET A 179 8.01 0.03 -0.02
CA MET A 179 8.45 -0.68 -1.23
C MET A 179 9.82 -0.19 -1.66
N ASN A 180 10.64 -1.08 -2.23
CA ASN A 180 11.85 -0.67 -2.94
C ASN A 180 12.24 -1.69 -4.02
N LEU A 181 13.11 -1.29 -4.94
CA LEU A 181 13.77 -2.18 -5.90
C LEU A 181 14.78 -3.08 -5.17
N MET A 182 14.78 -4.36 -5.52
CA MET A 182 15.92 -5.25 -5.32
C MET A 182 16.59 -5.48 -6.67
N GLU A 183 17.88 -5.15 -6.77
CA GLU A 183 18.70 -5.39 -7.96
C GLU A 183 19.99 -6.14 -7.61
N GLN A 184 20.08 -7.39 -8.06
CA GLN A 184 21.27 -8.23 -7.98
C GLN A 184 21.98 -8.21 -9.34
N ARG A 185 22.77 -7.15 -9.59
CA ARG A 185 23.48 -6.91 -10.87
C ARG A 185 24.22 -8.16 -11.37
N ALA A 186 24.93 -8.87 -10.48
CA ALA A 186 25.70 -10.08 -10.79
C ALA A 186 24.86 -11.31 -11.27
N ARG A 187 23.52 -11.25 -11.22
CA ARG A 187 22.62 -12.28 -11.79
C ARG A 187 21.59 -11.70 -12.75
N GLY A 188 21.64 -10.40 -13.06
CA GLY A 188 20.60 -9.70 -13.86
C GLY A 188 19.21 -9.70 -13.23
N LEU A 189 19.09 -10.03 -11.93
CA LEU A 189 17.80 -10.13 -11.25
C LEU A 189 17.37 -8.74 -10.76
N GLN A 190 16.22 -8.28 -11.25
CA GLN A 190 15.45 -7.21 -10.62
C GLN A 190 14.12 -7.77 -10.09
N ALA A 191 13.74 -7.35 -8.89
CA ALA A 191 12.50 -7.71 -8.22
C ALA A 191 11.97 -6.53 -7.41
N VAL A 192 10.67 -6.51 -7.10
CA VAL A 192 10.10 -5.55 -6.13
C VAL A 192 10.07 -6.19 -4.75
N MET A 193 10.49 -5.44 -3.73
CA MET A 193 10.28 -5.80 -2.34
C MET A 193 9.08 -5.01 -1.80
N ALA A 194 8.16 -5.68 -1.10
CA ALA A 194 7.08 -5.05 -0.37
C ALA A 194 7.19 -5.40 1.13
N GLY A 195 7.39 -4.39 1.97
CA GLY A 195 7.36 -4.50 3.43
C GLY A 195 5.93 -4.35 3.92
N LEU A 196 5.45 -5.35 4.67
CA LEU A 196 4.04 -5.48 5.04
C LEU A 196 3.81 -5.30 6.55
N ALA A 197 2.58 -4.90 6.90
CA ALA A 197 2.16 -4.66 8.27
C ALA A 197 2.13 -5.92 9.17
N ASN A 198 2.21 -7.13 8.60
CA ASN A 198 2.23 -8.41 9.32
C ASN A 198 3.65 -8.89 9.71
N GLY A 199 4.70 -8.08 9.50
CA GLY A 199 6.08 -8.51 9.77
C GLY A 199 6.66 -9.44 8.69
N GLU A 200 6.16 -9.36 7.45
CA GLU A 200 6.77 -9.99 6.28
C GLU A 200 7.31 -8.94 5.30
N VAL A 201 8.49 -9.18 4.76
CA VAL A 201 8.99 -8.54 3.54
C VAL A 201 8.91 -9.57 2.43
N ARG A 202 8.09 -9.31 1.41
CA ARG A 202 7.87 -10.22 0.29
C ARG A 202 8.59 -9.74 -0.96
N ILE A 203 9.28 -10.65 -1.64
CA ILE A 203 10.05 -10.35 -2.85
C ILE A 203 9.31 -10.93 -4.06
N TYR A 204 8.94 -10.08 -5.02
CA TYR A 204 8.17 -10.47 -6.20
C TYR A 204 8.90 -10.15 -7.51
N ARG A 205 8.86 -11.08 -8.46
CA ARG A 205 9.22 -10.85 -9.87
C ARG A 205 7.97 -11.00 -10.72
N ASP A 206 7.55 -9.91 -11.36
CA ASP A 206 6.20 -9.78 -11.94
C ASP A 206 5.12 -10.23 -10.95
N LYS A 207 4.42 -11.33 -11.27
CA LYS A 207 3.37 -11.94 -10.42
C LYS A 207 3.89 -13.05 -9.48
N THR A 208 5.14 -13.49 -9.64
CA THR A 208 5.71 -14.64 -8.94
C THR A 208 6.35 -14.20 -7.62
N LEU A 209 5.95 -14.86 -6.52
CA LEU A 209 6.61 -14.72 -5.22
C LEU A 209 7.94 -15.49 -5.24
N LEU A 210 9.05 -14.80 -4.99
CA LEU A 210 10.39 -15.39 -4.94
C LEU A 210 10.81 -15.78 -3.51
N ASP A 211 10.51 -14.95 -2.52
CA ASP A 211 10.89 -15.17 -1.12
C ASP A 211 9.98 -14.39 -0.14
N VAL A 212 9.91 -14.86 1.12
CA VAL A 212 9.19 -14.25 2.24
C VAL A 212 10.11 -14.14 3.45
N ILE A 213 10.70 -12.96 3.62
CA ILE A 213 11.58 -12.65 4.73
C ILE A 213 10.75 -12.20 5.93
N ARG A 214 10.67 -13.04 6.97
CA ARG A 214 10.02 -12.67 8.25
C ARG A 214 10.89 -11.72 9.08
N THR A 215 10.21 -10.83 9.81
CA THR A 215 10.78 -9.79 10.68
C THR A 215 10.03 -9.77 12.03
N PRO A 216 10.64 -9.31 13.14
CA PRO A 216 10.00 -9.35 14.45
C PRO A 216 8.90 -8.30 14.65
N ASP A 217 8.87 -7.27 13.79
CA ASP A 217 7.95 -6.13 13.80
C ASP A 217 7.77 -5.64 12.35
N ALA A 218 6.72 -4.86 12.11
CA ALA A 218 6.34 -4.34 10.81
C ALA A 218 7.42 -3.42 10.23
N VAL A 219 7.79 -3.64 8.96
CA VAL A 219 8.89 -2.91 8.29
C VAL A 219 8.39 -1.58 7.72
N THR A 220 9.12 -0.50 8.01
CA THR A 220 8.81 0.88 7.61
C THR A 220 9.74 1.43 6.53
N SER A 221 10.97 0.92 6.42
CA SER A 221 11.85 1.21 5.28
C SER A 221 12.62 -0.02 4.79
N LEU A 222 12.96 -0.02 3.49
CA LEU A 222 13.73 -1.05 2.81
C LEU A 222 14.80 -0.38 1.94
N CYS A 223 16.02 -0.91 1.95
CA CYS A 223 17.08 -0.56 1.01
C CYS A 223 17.89 -1.81 0.66
N PHE A 224 18.06 -2.12 -0.62
CA PHE A 224 18.90 -3.23 -1.08
C PHE A 224 20.06 -2.71 -1.92
N GLY A 225 21.26 -3.19 -1.64
CA GLY A 225 22.46 -2.87 -2.43
C GLY A 225 23.75 -3.18 -1.69
N ARG A 226 24.82 -2.48 -2.08
CA ARG A 226 26.15 -2.67 -1.50
C ARG A 226 26.25 -2.03 -0.12
N TYR A 227 26.64 -2.83 0.87
CA TYR A 227 27.00 -2.36 2.20
C TYR A 227 28.43 -2.77 2.51
N GLY A 228 29.34 -1.78 2.54
CA GLY A 228 30.78 -2.00 2.70
C GLY A 228 31.37 -2.88 1.57
N ARG A 229 31.67 -4.14 1.90
CA ARG A 229 32.29 -5.14 1.01
C ARG A 229 31.31 -6.17 0.41
N GLU A 230 30.03 -6.16 0.79
CA GLU A 230 29.02 -7.09 0.25
C GLU A 230 27.97 -6.36 -0.59
N ASP A 231 27.96 -6.65 -1.90
CA ASP A 231 27.12 -5.98 -2.91
C ASP A 231 25.61 -6.26 -2.79
N ASN A 232 25.23 -7.28 -2.03
CA ASN A 232 23.88 -7.83 -1.99
C ASN A 232 23.32 -7.85 -0.55
N THR A 233 23.22 -6.66 0.05
CA THR A 233 22.76 -6.50 1.43
C THR A 233 21.40 -5.84 1.47
N LEU A 234 20.44 -6.46 2.16
CA LEU A 234 19.17 -5.86 2.53
C LEU A 234 19.29 -5.17 3.89
N ILE A 235 19.04 -3.88 3.93
CA ILE A 235 18.88 -3.09 5.16
C ILE A 235 17.39 -2.74 5.30
N ALA A 236 16.83 -2.89 6.49
CA ALA A 236 15.45 -2.53 6.76
C ALA A 236 15.26 -1.99 8.20
N THR A 237 14.31 -1.09 8.38
CA THR A 237 13.92 -0.59 9.71
C THR A 237 12.51 -1.05 10.08
N THR A 238 12.27 -1.34 11.35
CA THR A 238 10.93 -1.66 11.88
C THR A 238 10.26 -0.43 12.48
N ARG A 239 8.94 -0.52 12.71
CA ARG A 239 8.14 0.53 13.36
C ARG A 239 8.66 0.92 14.74
N GLY A 240 9.14 -0.05 15.52
CA GLY A 240 9.80 0.17 16.81
C GLY A 240 11.21 0.77 16.74
N GLY A 241 11.69 1.18 15.57
CA GLY A 241 13.04 1.75 15.38
C GLY A 241 14.17 0.72 15.32
N GLY A 242 13.85 -0.58 15.29
CA GLY A 242 14.85 -1.64 15.16
C GLY A 242 15.46 -1.66 13.76
N LEU A 243 16.80 -1.75 13.68
CA LEU A 243 17.54 -1.92 12.44
C LEU A 243 17.83 -3.42 12.19
N MET A 244 17.60 -3.91 10.98
CA MET A 244 18.06 -5.22 10.54
C MET A 244 18.90 -5.14 9.28
N ILE A 245 19.90 -6.01 9.20
CA ILE A 245 20.81 -6.15 8.06
C ILE A 245 20.85 -7.63 7.70
N LYS A 246 20.55 -7.97 6.44
CA LYS A 246 20.54 -9.35 5.93
C LYS A 246 21.37 -9.42 4.65
N ILE A 247 22.52 -10.08 4.72
CA ILE A 247 23.43 -10.28 3.59
C ILE A 247 22.97 -11.51 2.79
N LEU A 248 22.69 -11.32 1.49
CA LEU A 248 22.34 -12.40 0.58
C LEU A 248 23.60 -13.19 0.20
N LYS A 249 23.58 -14.51 0.41
CA LYS A 249 24.70 -15.39 0.03
C LYS A 249 24.97 -15.28 -1.48
N ARG A 250 26.23 -15.18 -1.88
CA ARG A 250 26.64 -15.09 -3.30
C ARG A 250 26.18 -16.31 -4.13
N THR A 251 26.07 -17.48 -3.49
CA THR A 251 25.52 -18.72 -4.08
C THR A 251 23.99 -18.79 -4.13
N ALA A 252 23.27 -17.84 -3.53
CA ALA A 252 21.80 -17.84 -3.57
C ALA A 252 21.29 -17.64 -5.00
N VAL A 253 20.29 -18.43 -5.37
CA VAL A 253 19.55 -18.36 -6.63
C VAL A 253 18.07 -18.36 -6.26
N PHE A 254 17.35 -17.31 -6.68
CA PHE A 254 15.89 -17.30 -6.59
C PHE A 254 15.33 -18.12 -7.75
N ALA A 255 14.89 -19.33 -7.46
CA ALA A 255 14.08 -20.11 -8.39
C ALA A 255 12.76 -19.38 -8.65
N ASP A 256 12.15 -19.56 -9.83
CA ASP A 256 10.73 -19.26 -9.97
C ASP A 256 9.97 -20.25 -9.10
N GLY A 257 9.49 -19.78 -7.94
CA GLY A 257 8.60 -20.49 -7.02
C GLY A 257 7.20 -20.72 -7.60
N GLY A 258 7.08 -20.98 -8.90
CA GLY A 258 5.89 -21.42 -9.59
C GLY A 258 5.55 -22.87 -9.26
N GLY A 259 5.48 -23.19 -7.96
CA GLY A 259 4.79 -24.40 -7.53
C GLY A 259 3.35 -24.29 -8.01
N GLU A 260 2.88 -25.31 -8.74
CA GLU A 260 1.49 -25.36 -9.17
C GLU A 260 0.60 -25.24 -7.93
N VAL A 261 -0.21 -24.16 -7.89
CA VAL A 261 -1.30 -24.07 -6.92
C VAL A 261 -2.31 -25.12 -7.37
N GLY A 262 -2.14 -26.33 -6.84
CA GLY A 262 -3.01 -27.47 -7.14
C GLY A 262 -4.48 -27.13 -6.88
N PRO A 263 -5.41 -27.94 -7.42
CA PRO A 263 -6.86 -27.70 -7.29
C PRO A 263 -7.21 -27.30 -5.86
N PRO A 264 -7.95 -26.18 -5.65
CA PRO A 264 -8.08 -25.56 -4.33
C PRO A 264 -8.46 -26.59 -3.26
N PRO A 265 -7.91 -26.55 -2.03
CA PRO A 265 -8.11 -27.60 -1.03
C PRO A 265 -9.58 -27.82 -0.63
N ALA A 266 -10.48 -26.88 -0.96
CA ALA A 266 -11.92 -27.10 -0.98
C ALA A 266 -12.35 -28.36 -1.77
N GLN A 267 -11.69 -28.70 -2.89
CA GLN A 267 -11.96 -29.90 -3.69
C GLN A 267 -11.51 -31.21 -3.01
N ALA A 268 -10.61 -31.15 -2.02
CA ALA A 268 -10.31 -32.28 -1.15
C ALA A 268 -11.40 -32.51 -0.09
N THR A 269 -12.33 -31.56 0.08
CA THR A 269 -13.51 -31.72 0.94
C THR A 269 -14.51 -32.62 0.22
N LYS A 270 -14.42 -33.92 0.50
CA LYS A 270 -15.43 -34.91 0.07
C LYS A 270 -16.81 -34.42 0.48
N LEU A 271 -17.66 -34.11 -0.51
CA LEU A 271 -19.03 -33.65 -0.28
C LEU A 271 -19.73 -34.61 0.68
N ASN A 272 -20.24 -34.07 1.79
CA ASN A 272 -20.91 -34.85 2.83
C ASN A 272 -22.36 -35.17 2.43
N VAL A 273 -22.51 -35.82 1.27
CA VAL A 273 -23.80 -36.24 0.71
C VAL A 273 -24.41 -37.29 1.64
N PRO A 274 -25.58 -37.02 2.26
CA PRO A 274 -26.23 -38.00 3.13
C PRO A 274 -26.53 -39.28 2.36
N ARG A 275 -26.13 -40.43 2.90
CA ARG A 275 -26.47 -41.72 2.29
C ARG A 275 -27.99 -41.91 2.37
N LYS A 276 -28.63 -42.21 1.23
CA LYS A 276 -30.04 -42.61 1.19
C LYS A 276 -30.24 -43.82 2.11
N THR A 277 -31.08 -43.65 3.13
CA THR A 277 -31.42 -44.73 4.07
C THR A 277 -32.34 -45.74 3.40
N ARG A 278 -32.42 -46.96 3.94
CA ARG A 278 -33.39 -47.96 3.47
C ARG A 278 -34.81 -47.42 3.50
N LEU A 279 -35.19 -46.68 4.54
CA LEU A 279 -36.52 -46.08 4.67
C LEU A 279 -36.84 -45.10 3.53
N TYR A 280 -35.87 -44.32 3.05
CA TYR A 280 -36.06 -43.49 1.85
C TYR A 280 -36.28 -44.35 0.59
N VAL A 281 -35.53 -45.45 0.43
CA VAL A 281 -35.68 -46.35 -0.74
C VAL A 281 -37.06 -47.02 -0.71
N ASP A 282 -37.44 -47.60 0.43
CA ASP A 282 -38.72 -48.28 0.64
C ASP A 282 -39.91 -47.30 0.44
N GLN A 283 -39.77 -46.03 0.86
CA GLN A 283 -40.72 -44.95 0.55
C GLN A 283 -40.85 -44.71 -0.96
N THR A 284 -39.73 -44.53 -1.68
CA THR A 284 -39.76 -44.29 -3.14
C THR A 284 -40.27 -45.47 -3.96
N LEU A 285 -40.15 -46.70 -3.45
CA LEU A 285 -40.76 -47.88 -4.06
C LEU A 285 -42.28 -47.86 -3.87
N ARG A 286 -42.77 -47.60 -2.65
CA ARG A 286 -44.21 -47.43 -2.39
C ARG A 286 -44.82 -46.31 -3.23
N GLU A 287 -44.15 -45.16 -3.33
CA GLU A 287 -44.63 -44.03 -4.15
C GLU A 287 -44.62 -44.35 -5.65
N ARG A 288 -43.74 -45.23 -6.13
CA ARG A 288 -43.76 -45.73 -7.51
C ARG A 288 -44.90 -46.73 -7.76
N GLU A 289 -45.21 -47.58 -6.79
CA GLU A 289 -46.22 -48.64 -6.91
C GLU A 289 -47.66 -48.14 -6.66
N ALA A 290 -47.83 -47.19 -5.74
CA ALA A 290 -49.12 -46.62 -5.33
C ALA A 290 -49.33 -45.16 -5.77
N GLY A 291 -48.40 -44.58 -6.55
CA GLY A 291 -48.46 -43.18 -7.03
C GLY A 291 -49.62 -42.84 -7.96
N ILE A 292 -50.35 -43.85 -8.44
CA ILE A 292 -51.65 -43.71 -9.11
C ILE A 292 -52.69 -44.45 -8.26
N GLY A 293 -53.11 -43.82 -7.16
CA GLY A 293 -54.23 -44.31 -6.36
C GLY A 293 -55.54 -44.28 -7.16
N PRO A 294 -56.44 -45.27 -7.01
CA PRO A 294 -57.70 -45.31 -7.72
C PRO A 294 -58.61 -44.13 -7.32
N GLY A 295 -59.35 -43.59 -8.30
CA GLY A 295 -60.33 -42.53 -8.07
C GLY A 295 -61.51 -42.99 -7.19
N PRO A 296 -62.22 -42.05 -6.53
CA PRO A 296 -63.24 -42.39 -5.53
C PRO A 296 -64.51 -43.01 -6.14
N GLY A 297 -64.84 -44.23 -5.72
CA GLY A 297 -66.17 -44.84 -5.90
C GLY A 297 -67.09 -44.55 -4.69
N PRO A 298 -68.41 -44.37 -4.88
CA PRO A 298 -69.29 -43.83 -3.83
C PRO A 298 -70.08 -44.89 -3.03
N HIS A 299 -70.46 -44.52 -1.79
CA HIS A 299 -71.42 -45.21 -0.89
C HIS A 299 -70.99 -46.63 -0.42
N LEU A 300 -71.27 -47.17 0.78
CA LEU A 300 -71.89 -46.72 2.06
C LEU A 300 -71.35 -47.70 3.16
N GLN A 301 -71.56 -47.61 4.48
CA GLN A 301 -72.45 -46.78 5.30
C GLN A 301 -71.85 -46.44 6.69
N ALA A 302 -72.47 -45.46 7.33
CA ALA A 302 -72.22 -44.90 8.65
C ALA A 302 -72.49 -45.82 9.86
N HIS A 303 -71.83 -45.54 11.00
CA HIS A 303 -72.41 -45.66 12.34
C HIS A 303 -71.74 -44.72 13.37
N THR A 304 -72.55 -43.78 13.89
CA THR A 304 -72.52 -43.11 15.22
C THR A 304 -71.20 -42.97 16.02
N ALA A 305 -70.87 -41.72 16.36
CA ALA A 305 -69.97 -41.33 17.46
C ALA A 305 -70.74 -40.73 18.66
N PRO A 306 -70.11 -40.52 19.83
CA PRO A 306 -70.50 -39.51 20.81
C PRO A 306 -69.54 -38.28 20.82
N ALA A 307 -69.92 -37.21 21.54
CA ALA A 307 -69.18 -35.95 21.69
C ALA A 307 -67.92 -36.09 22.59
N GLU A 308 -66.97 -35.14 22.68
CA GLU A 308 -67.03 -33.73 23.16
C GLU A 308 -65.75 -32.97 22.71
N HIS A 309 -65.60 -31.63 22.70
CA HIS A 309 -66.47 -30.43 22.75
C HIS A 309 -65.65 -29.26 22.12
N LEU A 310 -66.20 -28.03 22.03
CA LEU A 310 -65.49 -26.84 21.49
C LEU A 310 -64.45 -26.29 22.51
N ASP A 311 -63.52 -25.35 22.24
CA ASP A 311 -63.55 -24.22 21.29
C ASP A 311 -62.14 -23.63 20.95
N SER A 312 -62.05 -22.47 20.30
CA SER A 312 -60.80 -21.72 19.99
C SER A 312 -61.04 -20.21 19.73
N PRO A 313 -60.03 -19.30 19.78
CA PRO A 313 -58.63 -19.40 20.24
C PRO A 313 -58.43 -18.61 21.58
N PRO A 314 -57.95 -17.34 21.75
CA PRO A 314 -57.10 -16.40 20.97
C PRO A 314 -55.75 -16.03 21.69
N HIS A 315 -55.06 -14.96 21.26
CA HIS A 315 -53.92 -14.32 21.97
C HIS A 315 -54.40 -13.25 23.00
N PRO A 316 -53.57 -12.87 24.00
CA PRO A 316 -52.69 -11.70 23.86
C PRO A 316 -51.27 -11.93 24.47
N GLY A 317 -50.50 -10.86 24.74
CA GLY A 317 -49.17 -10.95 25.36
C GLY A 317 -48.65 -9.62 25.95
N ALA A 318 -47.31 -9.48 25.99
CA ALA A 318 -46.50 -8.33 26.45
C ALA A 318 -46.20 -8.18 27.97
N ALA A 319 -45.11 -7.44 28.22
CA ALA A 319 -44.57 -6.91 29.49
C ALA A 319 -43.95 -7.88 30.53
N GLY A 320 -42.77 -7.50 31.05
CA GLY A 320 -42.04 -8.18 32.13
C GLY A 320 -40.57 -7.75 32.18
N LEU A 321 -40.12 -7.10 33.26
CA LEU A 321 -38.79 -6.48 33.37
C LEU A 321 -37.82 -7.28 34.28
N LEU A 322 -36.53 -7.02 34.04
CA LEU A 322 -35.32 -7.21 34.87
C LEU A 322 -35.54 -7.22 36.42
N PRO A 323 -34.70 -7.91 37.24
CA PRO A 323 -33.27 -7.56 37.31
C PRO A 323 -32.19 -8.60 37.69
N VAL A 324 -31.00 -8.35 37.11
CA VAL A 324 -29.63 -8.41 37.67
C VAL A 324 -29.35 -9.15 39.00
N ARG A 325 -28.53 -10.20 38.92
CA ARG A 325 -27.27 -10.45 39.69
C ARG A 325 -26.51 -11.58 38.97
N GLY A 326 -25.18 -11.71 38.99
CA GLY A 326 -24.15 -10.86 39.60
C GLY A 326 -22.93 -11.71 39.98
N GLY A 327 -21.98 -11.91 39.06
CA GLY A 327 -20.82 -12.79 39.26
C GLY A 327 -19.60 -12.33 38.47
N ALA A 328 -18.61 -11.75 39.15
CA ALA A 328 -17.40 -11.22 38.54
C ALA A 328 -16.22 -12.18 38.69
N LEU A 329 -15.53 -12.48 37.59
CA LEU A 329 -14.19 -13.05 37.60
C LEU A 329 -13.17 -11.91 37.58
N ARG A 330 -12.57 -11.61 38.73
CA ARG A 330 -11.43 -10.68 38.86
C ARG A 330 -10.12 -11.38 38.44
N PRO A 331 -9.11 -10.62 37.97
CA PRO A 331 -7.76 -11.13 37.79
C PRO A 331 -7.08 -11.41 39.15
N ALA A 332 -6.13 -12.34 39.17
CA ALA A 332 -5.20 -12.57 40.28
C ALA A 332 -3.88 -11.79 40.05
N PRO A 333 -3.18 -11.35 41.11
CA PRO A 333 -2.08 -10.39 41.01
C PRO A 333 -0.70 -11.05 40.78
N GLY A 334 0.26 -10.25 40.32
CA GLY A 334 1.67 -10.64 40.23
C GLY A 334 2.45 -10.51 41.54
N LEU A 335 3.74 -10.85 41.49
CA LEU A 335 4.67 -10.74 42.61
C LEU A 335 5.87 -9.85 42.23
N LEU A 336 6.31 -9.06 43.21
CA LEU A 336 7.47 -8.18 43.24
C LEU A 336 8.77 -9.04 43.31
N GLN A 337 10.01 -8.58 43.13
CA GLN A 337 10.61 -7.23 42.99
C GLN A 337 12.04 -7.40 42.40
N GLY A 338 12.71 -6.32 41.98
CA GLY A 338 14.17 -6.31 41.79
C GLY A 338 14.69 -5.57 40.55
N PRO A 339 15.40 -4.44 40.69
CA PRO A 339 16.04 -3.75 39.57
C PRO A 339 17.45 -4.31 39.29
N LEU A 340 17.79 -4.55 38.01
CA LEU A 340 19.17 -4.84 37.61
C LEU A 340 19.86 -3.57 37.10
N VAL A 341 21.04 -3.32 37.67
CA VAL A 341 21.86 -2.12 37.45
C VAL A 341 22.45 -2.10 36.03
N GLY A 342 22.56 -0.92 35.43
CA GLY A 342 22.90 -0.75 34.03
C GLY A 342 24.32 -1.18 33.64
N ALA A 343 24.42 -1.97 32.57
CA ALA A 343 25.69 -2.28 31.90
C ALA A 343 26.15 -1.08 31.05
N ARG A 344 26.99 -0.22 31.64
CA ARG A 344 27.60 0.95 30.98
C ARG A 344 28.70 0.48 30.02
N ALA A 345 28.33 0.18 28.78
CA ALA A 345 29.28 -0.20 27.73
C ALA A 345 30.31 0.92 27.53
N GLN A 346 31.58 0.61 27.83
CA GLN A 346 32.68 1.56 27.69
C GLN A 346 33.14 1.58 26.23
N LEU A 347 33.13 2.78 25.63
CA LEU A 347 33.91 3.02 24.42
C LEU A 347 35.40 3.04 24.82
N PRO A 348 36.29 2.30 24.13
CA PRO A 348 37.72 2.57 24.24
C PRO A 348 38.02 3.99 23.71
N PRO A 349 39.06 4.68 24.22
CA PRO A 349 39.48 5.96 23.68
C PRO A 349 39.95 5.80 22.23
N GLY A 350 39.84 6.87 21.44
CA GLY A 350 40.38 6.89 20.08
C GLY A 350 41.85 7.27 20.09
N ASP A 351 42.66 6.52 19.34
CA ASP A 351 44.03 6.94 18.99
C ASP A 351 43.98 8.04 17.93
N LEU A 352 44.61 9.17 18.26
CA LEU A 352 44.97 10.23 17.32
C LEU A 352 46.44 10.08 16.90
N CYS A 353 46.78 10.75 15.79
CA CYS A 353 48.13 10.91 15.24
C CYS A 353 48.77 9.65 14.63
N GLY A 354 49.02 9.75 13.32
CA GLY A 354 49.73 8.77 12.50
C GLY A 354 50.27 9.45 11.23
N GLU A 355 50.83 10.65 11.37
CA GLU A 355 51.51 11.36 10.29
C GLU A 355 52.86 10.70 9.99
N SER A 356 53.04 10.14 8.80
CA SER A 356 54.37 10.00 8.19
C SER A 356 54.31 9.67 6.69
N GLN A 357 54.68 10.67 5.88
CA GLN A 357 55.23 10.57 4.51
C GLN A 357 54.31 10.00 3.41
#